data_AF-J2L4W9-F1
#
_entry.id   AF-J2L4W9-F1
#
_cell.length_a   1.000
_cell.length_b   1.000
_cell.length_c   1.000
_cell.angle_alpha   90.00
_cell.angle_beta   90.00
_cell.angle_gamma   90.00
#
_symmetry.space_group_name_H-M   'P 1'
#
loop_
_entity.id
_entity.type
_entity.pdbx_description
1 polymer ?
#
loop_
_entity_poly.entity_id
_entity_poly.type
_entity_poly.pdbx_seq_one_letter_code
_entity_poly.pdbx_strand_id
1 'polypeptide(L)'
;MFSSGAWGGYYFPRHLNLYNFERLGSLLRKAGMVVETQRSLPAPLIWVYSFQAAIQARFGWKSTVTKLVGVKNLPLIALFAFIDSASIIVGLTTSNQQMVAKKVF
;
A
#
# COMPACT_ATOMS: atom_id res chain seq x y z
N MET A 1 -0.53 -14.29 0.78
CA MET A 1 -0.86 -13.86 -0.61
C MET A 1 -1.44 -15.07 -1.31
N PHE A 2 -2.42 -14.91 -2.22
CA PHE A 2 -3.27 -15.98 -2.80
C PHE A 2 -4.45 -16.44 -1.92
N SER A 3 -5.38 -15.53 -1.59
CA SER A 3 -6.69 -16.00 -1.12
C SER A 3 -7.34 -16.79 -2.27
N SER A 4 -7.53 -18.09 -2.06
CA SER A 4 -8.09 -19.03 -3.05
C SER A 4 -7.22 -19.28 -4.29
N GLY A 5 -5.89 -19.18 -4.17
CA GLY A 5 -4.97 -19.62 -5.25
C GLY A 5 -4.86 -18.70 -6.46
N ALA A 6 -5.63 -17.60 -6.53
CA ALA A 6 -5.58 -16.65 -7.63
C ALA A 6 -4.71 -15.43 -7.29
N TRP A 7 -3.90 -14.99 -8.27
CA TRP A 7 -3.20 -13.70 -8.24
C TRP A 7 -4.12 -12.64 -8.85
N GLY A 8 -4.31 -11.51 -8.16
CA GLY A 8 -5.05 -10.36 -8.69
C GLY A 8 -6.29 -9.91 -7.92
N GLY A 9 -6.81 -10.71 -6.97
CA GLY A 9 -7.96 -10.31 -6.12
C GLY A 9 -7.58 -9.49 -4.86
N TYR A 10 -6.32 -9.10 -4.71
CA TYR A 10 -5.74 -8.61 -3.46
C TYR A 10 -4.76 -7.46 -3.74
N TYR A 11 -5.19 -6.22 -3.45
CA TYR A 11 -4.37 -5.00 -3.58
C TYR A 11 -3.66 -4.62 -2.29
N PHE A 12 -3.37 -5.57 -1.41
CA PHE A 12 -2.73 -5.23 -0.14
C PHE A 12 -1.35 -4.61 -0.37
N PRO A 13 -1.00 -3.57 0.40
CA PRO A 13 0.18 -2.77 0.09
C PRO A 13 1.47 -3.61 0.19
N ARG A 14 2.27 -3.68 -0.89
CA ARG A 14 3.43 -4.60 -1.02
C ARG A 14 4.56 -4.32 -0.02
N HIS A 15 4.64 -3.11 0.47
CA HIS A 15 5.59 -2.66 1.50
C HIS A 15 5.12 -2.96 2.92
N LEU A 16 3.90 -3.46 3.10
CA LEU A 16 3.51 -4.15 4.33
C LEU A 16 3.83 -5.65 4.26
N ASN A 17 4.35 -6.15 3.13
CA ASN A 17 4.82 -7.53 3.00
C ASN A 17 6.20 -7.65 2.33
N LEU A 18 6.26 -7.89 1.02
CA LEU A 18 7.44 -8.22 0.21
C LEU A 18 8.55 -7.20 0.31
N TYR A 19 8.23 -5.93 0.07
CA TYR A 19 9.20 -4.84 0.06
C TYR A 19 9.00 -3.97 1.28
N ASN A 20 8.96 -4.55 2.47
CA ASN A 20 8.94 -3.75 3.70
C ASN A 20 10.25 -2.96 3.86
N PHE A 21 10.30 -2.12 4.89
CA PHE A 21 11.39 -1.19 5.02
C PHE A 21 12.75 -1.88 5.06
N GLU A 22 12.84 -2.90 5.91
CA GLU A 22 14.01 -3.73 6.12
C GLU A 22 14.45 -4.46 4.85
N ARG A 23 13.51 -5.13 4.16
CA ARG A 23 13.78 -5.95 2.98
C ARG A 23 14.24 -5.12 1.80
N LEU A 24 13.59 -3.97 1.55
CA LEU A 24 14.02 -3.06 0.49
C LEU A 24 15.42 -2.52 0.78
N GLY A 25 15.68 -2.12 2.02
CA GLY A 25 17.01 -1.63 2.42
C GLY A 25 18.09 -2.70 2.31
N SER A 26 17.77 -3.94 2.70
CA SER A 26 18.68 -5.08 2.52
C SER A 26 18.95 -5.38 1.06
N LEU A 27 17.94 -5.29 0.19
CA LEU A 27 18.11 -5.52 -1.24
C LEU A 27 19.06 -4.49 -1.87
N LEU A 28 18.86 -3.20 -1.59
CA LEU A 28 19.72 -2.15 -2.14
C LEU A 28 21.17 -2.26 -1.62
N ARG A 29 21.35 -2.57 -0.33
CA ARG A 29 22.69 -2.84 0.23
C ARG A 29 23.37 -4.03 -0.44
N LYS A 30 22.65 -5.12 -0.68
CA LYS A 30 23.19 -6.29 -1.43
C LYS A 30 23.55 -5.94 -2.88
N ALA A 31 22.88 -4.96 -3.47
CA ALA A 31 23.18 -4.45 -4.80
C ALA A 31 24.32 -3.40 -4.82
N GLY A 32 25.05 -3.21 -3.72
CA GLY A 32 26.17 -2.27 -3.65
C GLY A 32 25.76 -0.80 -3.52
N MET A 33 24.52 -0.53 -3.09
CA MET A 33 24.04 0.82 -2.84
C MET A 33 24.06 1.17 -1.36
N VAL A 34 24.26 2.45 -1.06
CA VAL A 34 24.10 3.04 0.28
C VAL A 34 22.71 3.65 0.36
N VAL A 35 21.92 3.24 1.36
CA VAL A 35 20.60 3.80 1.64
C VAL A 35 20.78 5.10 2.42
N GLU A 36 20.35 6.22 1.85
CA GLU A 36 20.50 7.56 2.47
C GLU A 36 19.29 7.89 3.34
N THR A 37 18.09 7.70 2.81
CA THR A 37 16.86 8.00 3.54
C THR A 37 15.77 6.98 3.23
N GLN A 38 14.88 6.79 4.20
CA GLN A 38 13.71 5.96 4.05
C GLN A 38 12.56 6.51 4.87
N ARG A 39 11.38 6.63 4.27
CA ARG A 39 10.21 7.20 4.94
C ARG A 39 8.89 6.63 4.41
N SER A 40 7.88 6.65 5.25
CA SER A 40 6.52 6.28 4.86
C SER A 40 5.84 7.43 4.12
N LEU A 41 5.01 7.08 3.15
CA LEU A 41 4.22 8.03 2.38
C LEU A 41 2.73 7.67 2.50
N PRO A 42 1.83 8.66 2.51
CA PRO A 42 0.42 8.38 2.36
C PRO A 42 0.14 7.92 0.91
N ALA A 43 -0.68 6.89 0.76
CA ALA A 43 -1.17 6.45 -0.54
C ALA A 43 -2.62 5.98 -0.44
N PRO A 44 -3.56 6.88 -0.08
CA PRO A 44 -4.94 6.51 0.26
C PRO A 44 -5.67 5.70 -0.82
N LEU A 45 -5.32 5.89 -2.10
CA LEU A 45 -5.94 5.17 -3.21
C LEU A 45 -5.69 3.66 -3.15
N ILE A 46 -4.55 3.19 -2.63
CA ILE A 46 -4.29 1.74 -2.54
C ILE A 46 -5.27 1.06 -1.57
N TRP A 47 -5.64 1.76 -0.50
CA TRP A 47 -6.65 1.30 0.44
C TRP A 47 -8.04 1.29 -0.20
N VAL A 48 -8.38 2.33 -0.98
CA VAL A 48 -9.65 2.36 -1.73
C VAL A 48 -9.74 1.18 -2.70
N TYR A 49 -8.69 0.92 -3.49
CA TYR A 49 -8.65 -0.23 -4.40
C TYR A 49 -8.74 -1.57 -3.67
N SER A 50 -8.03 -1.70 -2.54
CA SER A 50 -8.08 -2.90 -1.71
C SER A 50 -9.48 -3.14 -1.15
N PHE A 51 -10.09 -2.10 -0.62
CA PHE A 51 -11.43 -2.15 -0.05
C PHE A 51 -12.48 -2.45 -1.12
N GLN A 52 -12.39 -1.78 -2.28
CA GLN A 52 -13.28 -2.03 -3.40
C GLN A 52 -13.15 -3.47 -3.91
N ALA A 53 -11.93 -4.00 -4.05
CA ALA A 53 -11.70 -5.38 -4.46
C ALA A 53 -12.27 -6.39 -3.45
N ALA A 54 -12.13 -6.14 -2.14
CA ALA A 54 -12.73 -6.98 -1.10
C ALA A 54 -14.27 -6.97 -1.17
N ILE A 55 -14.87 -5.80 -1.41
CA ILE A 55 -16.32 -5.68 -1.62
C ILE A 55 -16.76 -6.39 -2.91
N GLN A 56 -16.00 -6.25 -4.01
CA GLN A 56 -16.27 -6.96 -5.26
C GLN A 56 -16.22 -8.47 -5.10
N ALA A 57 -15.22 -8.98 -4.37
CA ALA A 57 -15.08 -10.40 -4.09
C ALA A 57 -16.26 -10.96 -3.27
N ARG A 58 -16.83 -10.14 -2.36
CA ARG A 58 -17.92 -10.56 -1.49
C ARG A 58 -19.31 -10.37 -2.09
N PHE A 59 -19.55 -9.29 -2.82
CA PHE A 59 -20.89 -8.87 -3.28
C PHE A 59 -21.03 -8.88 -4.80
N GLY A 60 -19.96 -9.20 -5.54
CA GLY A 60 -19.93 -9.18 -6.99
C GLY A 60 -19.67 -7.79 -7.58
N TRP A 61 -19.09 -7.77 -8.78
CA TRP A 61 -18.66 -6.55 -9.44
C TRP A 61 -19.82 -5.62 -9.88
N LYS A 62 -21.02 -6.17 -10.11
CA LYS A 62 -22.21 -5.41 -10.52
C LYS A 62 -23.03 -4.83 -9.34
N SER A 63 -22.66 -5.17 -8.10
CA SER A 63 -23.36 -4.70 -6.90
C SER A 63 -23.38 -3.17 -6.79
N THR A 64 -24.50 -2.61 -6.32
CA THR A 64 -24.61 -1.18 -6.01
C THR A 64 -23.58 -0.74 -4.96
N VAL A 65 -23.30 -1.60 -3.97
CA VAL A 65 -22.29 -1.34 -2.93
C VAL A 65 -20.91 -1.16 -3.55
N THR A 66 -20.54 -2.02 -4.51
CA THR A 66 -19.28 -1.92 -5.26
C THR A 66 -19.10 -0.57 -5.96
N LYS A 67 -20.20 0.02 -6.46
CA LYS A 67 -20.18 1.33 -7.13
C LYS A 67 -19.97 2.49 -6.15
N LEU A 68 -20.40 2.33 -4.89
CA LEU A 68 -20.27 3.33 -3.83
C LEU A 68 -18.87 3.37 -3.20
N VAL A 69 -18.13 2.26 -3.23
CA VAL A 69 -16.81 2.13 -2.58
C VAL A 69 -15.63 2.30 -3.55
N GLY A 70 -15.75 3.21 -4.51
CA GLY A 70 -14.69 3.48 -5.50
C GLY A 70 -13.90 4.76 -5.23
N VAL A 71 -12.92 5.04 -6.08
CA VAL A 71 -12.08 6.26 -6.04
C VAL A 71 -12.84 7.58 -6.26
N LYS A 72 -14.14 7.51 -6.59
CA LYS A 72 -15.02 8.68 -6.65
C LYS A 72 -15.60 9.06 -5.28
N ASN A 73 -15.47 8.19 -4.28
CA ASN A 73 -15.93 8.43 -2.92
C ASN A 73 -14.88 9.25 -2.16
N LEU A 74 -14.99 10.58 -2.24
CA LEU A 74 -14.06 11.51 -1.57
C LEU A 74 -14.00 11.31 -0.04
N PRO A 75 -15.13 11.09 0.68
CA PRO A 75 -15.09 10.74 2.10
C PRO A 75 -14.24 9.50 2.40
N LEU A 76 -14.35 8.46 1.57
CA LEU A 76 -13.55 7.24 1.72
C LEU A 76 -12.06 7.49 1.49
N ILE A 77 -11.71 8.32 0.49
CA ILE A 77 -10.32 8.74 0.26
C ILE A 77 -9.79 9.51 1.46
N ALA A 78 -10.56 10.47 1.99
CA ALA A 78 -10.18 11.27 3.14
C ALA A 78 -9.94 10.40 4.39
N LEU A 79 -10.80 9.41 4.63
CA LEU A 79 -10.62 8.43 5.70
C LEU A 79 -9.29 7.68 5.57
N PHE A 80 -8.99 7.14 4.40
CA PHE A 80 -7.74 6.40 4.22
C PHE A 80 -6.49 7.30 4.23
N ALA A 81 -6.63 8.55 3.78
CA ALA A 81 -5.56 9.53 3.87
C ALA A 81 -5.26 9.86 5.34
N PHE A 82 -6.31 10.02 6.15
CA PHE A 82 -6.21 10.22 7.58
C PHE A 82 -5.54 9.03 8.28
N ILE A 83 -5.94 7.79 7.96
CA ILE A 83 -5.34 6.58 8.53
C ILE A 83 -3.85 6.49 8.23
N ASP A 84 -3.43 6.71 6.98
CA ASP A 84 -2.01 6.71 6.63
C ASP A 84 -1.26 7.84 7.35
N SER A 85 -1.83 9.04 7.37
CA SER A 85 -1.18 10.21 8.00
C SER A 85 -1.01 10.02 9.50
N ALA A 86 -2.05 9.52 10.19
CA ALA A 86 -1.99 9.17 11.60
C ALA A 86 -0.92 8.09 11.86
N SER A 87 -0.86 7.07 11.00
CA SER A 87 0.15 6.01 11.08
C SER A 87 1.58 6.56 10.99
N ILE A 88 1.84 7.51 10.08
CA ILE A 88 3.15 8.19 9.97
C ILE A 88 3.48 8.94 11.25
N ILE A 89 2.52 9.68 11.80
CA ILE A 89 2.71 10.49 13.02
C ILE A 89 3.09 9.60 14.20
N VAL A 90 2.51 8.41 14.32
CA VAL A 90 2.84 7.45 15.40
C VAL A 90 4.04 6.54 15.09
N GLY A 91 4.75 6.78 13.98
CA GLY A 91 5.95 6.02 13.60
C GLY A 91 5.68 4.62 13.02
N LEU A 92 4.43 4.34 12.61
CA LEU A 92 4.07 3.10 11.95
C LEU A 92 4.31 3.19 10.43
N THR A 93 4.55 2.04 9.80
CA THR A 93 4.67 1.94 8.35
C THR A 93 3.30 2.05 7.68
N THR A 94 3.21 2.79 6.58
CA THR A 94 1.96 3.01 5.85
C THR A 94 1.78 2.12 4.64
N SER A 95 0.74 2.44 3.87
CA SER A 95 0.43 1.91 2.55
C SER A 95 1.34 2.41 1.41
N ASN A 96 2.44 3.11 1.69
CA ASN A 96 3.52 3.37 0.73
C ASN A 96 4.84 3.72 1.42
N GLN A 97 5.96 3.63 0.71
CA GLN A 97 7.25 4.09 1.20
C GLN A 97 8.09 4.73 0.09
N GLN A 98 9.04 5.55 0.49
CA GLN A 98 10.11 6.06 -0.35
C GLN A 98 11.45 5.69 0.27
N MET A 99 12.35 5.16 -0.57
CA MET A 99 13.75 4.95 -0.23
C MET A 99 14.62 5.70 -1.25
N VAL A 100 15.57 6.49 -0.76
CA VAL A 100 16.61 7.12 -1.57
C VAL A 100 17.92 6.40 -1.29
N ALA A 101 18.59 5.97 -2.36
CA ALA A 101 19.86 5.27 -2.26
C ALA A 101 20.82 5.73 -3.36
N LYS A 102 22.11 5.67 -3.04
CA LYS A 102 23.21 6.10 -3.90
C LYS A 102 24.10 4.91 -4.25
N LYS A 103 24.52 4.83 -5.51
CA LYS A 103 25.52 3.85 -5.94
C LYS A 103 26.90 4.29 -5.44
N VAL A 104 27.63 3.37 -4.81
CA VAL A 104 29.04 3.58 -4.47
C VAL A 104 29.86 3.22 -5.71
N PHE A 105 30.69 4.15 -6.17
CA PHE A 105 31.66 3.94 -7.25
C PHE A 105 32.95 3.36 -6.69
#